data_AF-A0A7C7CY39-F1
#
_entry.id   AF-A0A7C7CY39-F1
#
_cell.length_a   1.000
_cell.length_b   1.000
_cell.length_c   1.000
_cell.angle_alpha   90.00
_cell.angle_beta   90.00
_cell.angle_gamma   90.00
#
_symmetry.space_group_name_H-M   'P 1'
#
loop_
_entity.id
_entity.type
_entity.pdbx_description
1 polymer ?
#
loop_
_entity_poly.entity_id
_entity_poly.type
_entity_poly.pdbx_seq_one_letter_code
_entity_poly.pdbx_strand_id
1 'polypeptide(L)'
;MSFDKVKAKNFYQDDGDKTLLNWCLYEYANVLYTKIEESPKLASYRKKNCAKEIEEFCVYFSKRLRKSVNDAQTGRTKGVTIDARYVYEFYPENTYQQTQRLLEAALSAWNEHVLICSNCPNQCLIHGYEITDMFDNLETVGWPTRRHNQQE
;
A
#
# COMPACT_ATOMS: atom_id res chain seq x y z
N MET A 1 -1.87 8.04 -16.39
CA MET A 1 -0.87 7.06 -15.91
C MET A 1 -1.65 5.87 -15.39
N SER A 2 -1.26 4.64 -15.75
CA SER A 2 -1.87 3.46 -15.13
C SER A 2 -1.42 3.41 -13.67
N PHE A 3 -2.36 3.63 -12.75
CA PHE A 3 -2.11 3.52 -11.31
C PHE A 3 -2.01 2.07 -10.83
N ASP A 4 -2.30 1.10 -11.69
CA ASP A 4 -2.38 -0.32 -11.35
C ASP A 4 -1.04 -1.02 -11.64
N LYS A 5 -0.03 -0.70 -10.82
CA LYS A 5 1.31 -1.32 -10.85
C LYS A 5 1.34 -2.64 -10.09
N VAL A 6 0.41 -2.82 -9.17
CA VAL A 6 0.28 -3.98 -8.30
C VAL A 6 -1.10 -4.56 -8.48
N LYS A 7 -1.25 -5.87 -8.70
CA LYS A 7 -2.59 -6.43 -8.93
C LYS A 7 -3.45 -6.44 -7.65
N ALA A 8 -4.67 -5.91 -7.73
CA ALA A 8 -5.61 -5.84 -6.60
C ALA A 8 -5.92 -7.20 -5.97
N LYS A 9 -6.00 -8.27 -6.79
CA LYS A 9 -6.19 -9.66 -6.34
C LYS A 9 -5.15 -10.15 -5.33
N ASN A 10 -4.00 -9.47 -5.22
CA ASN A 10 -3.01 -9.81 -4.21
C ASN A 10 -3.48 -9.44 -2.79
N PHE A 11 -4.58 -8.68 -2.63
CA PHE A 11 -5.05 -8.18 -1.33
C PHE A 11 -6.31 -8.87 -0.79
N TYR A 12 -6.84 -9.85 -1.51
CA TYR A 12 -7.97 -10.66 -1.03
C TYR A 12 -7.87 -12.10 -1.53
N GLN A 13 -8.26 -13.05 -0.68
CA GLN A 13 -8.43 -14.46 -1.08
C GLN A 13 -9.88 -14.78 -1.42
N ASP A 14 -10.82 -14.19 -0.68
CA ASP A 14 -12.26 -14.34 -0.82
C ASP A 14 -12.99 -13.02 -0.51
N ASP A 15 -14.31 -13.02 -0.56
CA ASP A 15 -15.13 -11.83 -0.31
C ASP A 15 -15.00 -11.29 1.12
N GLY A 16 -14.61 -12.11 2.09
CA GLY A 16 -14.35 -11.68 3.46
C GLY A 16 -13.08 -10.84 3.60
N ASP A 17 -12.12 -11.02 2.69
CA ASP A 17 -10.91 -10.20 2.63
C ASP A 17 -11.09 -8.88 1.87
N LYS A 18 -12.20 -8.69 1.13
CA LYS A 18 -12.50 -7.44 0.41
C LYS A 18 -12.93 -6.34 1.36
N THR A 19 -12.04 -5.99 2.29
CA THR A 19 -12.23 -4.96 3.31
C THR A 19 -11.64 -3.64 2.86
N LEU A 20 -12.12 -2.55 3.44
CA LEU A 20 -11.59 -1.21 3.15
C LEU A 20 -10.15 -1.03 3.59
N LEU A 21 -9.74 -1.67 4.68
CA LEU A 21 -8.34 -1.68 5.08
C LEU A 21 -7.49 -2.36 4.01
N ASN A 22 -7.93 -3.51 3.49
CA ASN A 22 -7.19 -4.17 2.41
C ASN A 22 -7.18 -3.33 1.12
N TRP A 23 -8.26 -2.59 0.81
CA TRP A 23 -8.27 -1.62 -0.29
C TRP A 23 -7.26 -0.49 -0.09
N CYS A 24 -7.22 0.11 1.10
CA CYS A 24 -6.24 1.14 1.47
C CYS A 24 -4.80 0.61 1.35
N LEU A 25 -4.54 -0.62 1.79
CA LEU A 25 -3.20 -1.23 1.65
C LEU A 25 -2.84 -1.51 0.18
N TYR A 26 -3.82 -1.82 -0.66
CA TYR A 26 -3.65 -1.95 -2.11
C TYR A 26 -3.31 -0.61 -2.77
N GLU A 27 -4.02 0.46 -2.42
CA GLU A 27 -3.71 1.83 -2.86
C GLU A 27 -2.29 2.22 -2.46
N TYR A 28 -1.94 2.04 -1.19
CA TYR A 28 -0.61 2.32 -0.67
C TYR A 28 0.48 1.53 -1.42
N ALA A 29 0.24 0.26 -1.78
CA ALA A 29 1.21 -0.54 -2.53
C ALA A 29 1.54 0.06 -3.90
N ASN A 30 0.54 0.61 -4.60
CA ASN A 30 0.74 1.29 -5.88
C ASN A 30 1.51 2.61 -5.72
N VAL A 31 1.22 3.38 -4.68
CA VAL A 31 1.99 4.59 -4.35
C VAL A 31 3.44 4.24 -4.01
N LEU A 32 3.66 3.19 -3.21
CA LEU A 32 5.00 2.69 -2.87
C LEU A 32 5.78 2.26 -4.12
N TYR A 33 5.14 1.50 -5.01
CA TYR A 33 5.76 1.11 -6.28
C TYR A 33 6.21 2.36 -7.05
N THR A 34 5.35 3.36 -7.17
CA THR A 34 5.65 4.61 -7.87
C THR A 34 6.83 5.35 -7.21
N LYS A 35 6.87 5.45 -5.88
CA LYS A 35 8.01 6.06 -5.17
C LYS A 35 9.31 5.30 -5.37
N ILE A 36 9.25 3.97 -5.47
CA ILE A 36 10.42 3.17 -5.82
C ILE A 36 10.86 3.42 -7.26
N GLU A 37 9.91 3.51 -8.21
CA GLU A 37 10.16 3.75 -9.64
C GLU A 37 10.82 5.11 -9.89
N GLU A 38 10.29 6.15 -9.24
CA GLU A 38 10.72 7.55 -9.43
C GLU A 38 11.99 7.90 -8.65
N SER A 39 12.31 7.20 -7.57
CA SER A 39 13.45 7.54 -6.70
C SER A 39 14.79 7.35 -7.42
N PRO A 40 15.61 8.39 -7.64
CA PRO A 40 16.94 8.22 -8.21
C PRO A 40 17.87 7.42 -7.28
N LYS A 41 17.66 7.49 -5.96
CA LYS A 41 18.44 6.73 -4.97
C LYS A 41 18.23 5.21 -5.09
N LEU A 42 17.10 4.78 -5.65
CA LEU A 42 16.75 3.36 -5.85
C LEU A 42 17.10 2.84 -7.25
N ALA A 43 17.83 3.60 -8.08
CA ALA A 43 18.22 3.15 -9.42
C ALA A 43 18.98 1.82 -9.41
N SER A 44 19.88 1.58 -8.46
CA SER A 44 20.58 0.30 -8.34
C SER A 44 19.66 -0.85 -7.90
N TYR A 45 18.67 -0.57 -7.05
CA TYR A 45 17.67 -1.56 -6.65
C TYR A 45 16.85 -2.02 -7.85
N ARG A 46 16.38 -1.07 -8.69
CA ARG A 46 15.63 -1.36 -9.92
C ARG A 46 16.44 -2.06 -11.01
N LYS A 47 17.77 -1.92 -11.01
CA LYS A 47 18.64 -2.69 -11.92
C LYS A 47 18.79 -4.15 -11.49
N LYS A 48 18.66 -4.44 -10.19
CA LYS A 48 18.83 -5.78 -9.62
C LYS A 48 17.52 -6.55 -9.51
N ASN A 49 16.38 -5.86 -9.46
CA ASN A 49 15.06 -6.45 -9.28
C ASN A 49 14.19 -6.09 -10.47
N CYS A 50 13.58 -7.08 -11.10
CA CYS A 50 12.60 -6.89 -12.15
C CYS A 50 11.28 -6.31 -11.60
N ALA A 51 10.39 -5.87 -12.50
CA ALA A 51 9.10 -5.29 -12.13
C ALA A 51 8.27 -6.20 -11.22
N LYS A 52 8.30 -7.52 -11.46
CA LYS A 52 7.58 -8.51 -10.64
C LYS A 52 8.10 -8.59 -9.20
N GLU A 53 9.42 -8.55 -9.02
CA GLU A 53 10.03 -8.57 -7.68
C GLU A 53 9.72 -7.28 -6.91
N ILE A 54 9.69 -6.14 -7.60
CA ILE A 54 9.27 -4.86 -7.01
C ILE A 54 7.79 -4.89 -6.63
N GLU A 55 6.92 -5.43 -7.51
CA GLU A 55 5.50 -5.64 -7.21
C GLU A 55 5.32 -6.50 -5.95
N GLU A 56 5.98 -7.66 -5.89
CA GLU A 56 5.90 -8.59 -4.77
C GLU A 56 6.37 -7.95 -3.46
N PHE A 57 7.46 -7.18 -3.50
CA PHE A 57 7.92 -6.40 -2.35
C PHE A 57 6.86 -5.39 -1.89
N CYS A 58 6.26 -4.64 -2.82
CA CYS A 58 5.24 -3.65 -2.48
C CYS A 58 4.01 -4.31 -1.84
N VAL A 59 3.54 -5.44 -2.38
CA VAL A 59 2.44 -6.24 -1.79
C VAL A 59 2.81 -6.68 -0.38
N TYR A 60 3.96 -7.32 -0.23
CA TYR A 60 4.42 -7.86 1.05
C TYR A 60 4.52 -6.75 2.11
N PHE A 61 5.20 -5.65 1.78
CA PHE A 61 5.44 -4.55 2.69
C PHE A 61 4.13 -3.92 3.14
N SER A 62 3.21 -3.69 2.20
CA SER A 62 1.90 -3.09 2.47
C SER A 62 1.06 -3.97 3.39
N LYS A 63 1.02 -5.29 3.15
CA LYS A 63 0.32 -6.23 4.04
C LYS A 63 0.87 -6.23 5.47
N ARG A 64 2.20 -6.09 5.63
CA ARG A 64 2.82 -6.00 6.97
C ARG A 64 2.41 -4.74 7.74
N LEU A 65 1.94 -3.69 7.08
CA LEU A 65 1.42 -2.49 7.75
C LEU A 65 0.04 -2.69 8.37
N ARG A 66 -0.72 -3.73 8.01
CA ARG A 66 -2.12 -3.91 8.45
C ARG A 66 -2.31 -3.73 9.96
N LYS A 67 -1.49 -4.42 10.76
CA LYS A 67 -1.54 -4.31 12.24
C LYS A 67 -1.21 -2.90 12.73
N SER A 68 -0.17 -2.30 12.15
CA SER A 68 0.32 -0.96 12.50
C SER A 68 -0.73 0.13 12.21
N VAL A 69 -1.41 0.01 11.08
CA VAL A 69 -2.55 0.88 10.70
C VAL A 69 -3.70 0.70 11.68
N ASN A 70 -4.09 -0.54 11.98
CA ASN A 70 -5.16 -0.82 12.94
C ASN A 70 -4.84 -0.32 14.36
N ASP A 71 -3.61 -0.53 14.83
CA ASP A 71 -3.18 -0.07 16.16
C ASP A 71 -3.23 1.47 16.24
N ALA A 72 -2.91 2.18 15.15
CA ALA A 72 -3.05 3.64 15.07
C ALA A 72 -4.52 4.09 15.07
N GLN A 73 -5.37 3.42 14.29
CA GLN A 73 -6.81 3.73 14.19
C GLN A 73 -7.55 3.53 15.50
N THR A 74 -7.18 2.49 16.26
CA THR A 74 -7.78 2.17 17.56
C THR A 74 -7.15 2.93 18.72
N GLY A 75 -6.24 3.88 18.45
CA GLY A 75 -5.57 4.69 19.45
C GLY A 75 -4.56 3.94 20.33
N ARG A 76 -4.22 2.69 19.98
CA ARG A 76 -3.18 1.90 20.68
C ARG A 76 -1.79 2.47 20.46
N THR A 77 -1.56 3.07 19.30
CA THR A 77 -0.32 3.81 18.98
C THR A 77 -0.65 5.20 18.44
N LYS A 78 0.31 6.14 18.55
CA LYS A 78 0.14 7.52 18.05
C LYS A 78 0.18 7.64 16.51
N GLY A 79 0.51 6.55 15.80
CA GLY A 79 0.69 6.56 14.36
C GLY A 79 1.16 5.22 13.82
N VAL A 80 1.29 5.18 12.50
CA VAL A 80 1.73 3.98 11.77
C VAL A 80 3.25 3.87 11.82
N THR A 81 3.71 2.74 12.34
CA THR A 81 5.11 2.33 12.34
C THR A 81 5.47 1.66 11.02
N ILE A 82 6.49 2.19 10.35
CA ILE A 82 7.15 1.61 9.17
C ILE A 82 8.49 1.04 9.65
N ASP A 83 8.66 -0.27 9.51
CA ASP A 83 9.74 -0.99 10.19
C ASP A 83 10.76 -1.58 9.21
N ALA A 84 12.05 -1.39 9.50
CA ALA A 84 13.16 -1.97 8.75
C ALA A 84 13.11 -3.50 8.70
N ARG A 85 12.54 -4.14 9.74
CA ARG A 85 12.36 -5.60 9.80
C ARG A 85 11.64 -6.15 8.57
N TYR A 86 10.64 -5.43 8.06
CA TYR A 86 9.89 -5.88 6.87
C TYR A 86 10.79 -5.92 5.62
N VAL A 87 11.76 -5.01 5.51
CA VAL A 87 12.74 -5.05 4.41
C VAL A 87 13.68 -6.22 4.58
N TYR A 88 14.21 -6.45 5.78
CA TYR A 88 15.16 -7.55 6.04
C TYR A 88 14.51 -8.92 5.96
N GLU A 89 13.24 -9.06 6.31
CA GLU A 89 12.50 -10.32 6.16
C GLU A 89 12.28 -10.67 4.68
N PHE A 90 12.08 -9.67 3.81
CA PHE A 90 11.91 -9.89 2.38
C PHE A 90 13.25 -10.01 1.64
N TYR A 91 14.24 -9.22 2.03
CA TYR A 91 15.59 -9.21 1.48
C TYR A 91 16.64 -9.37 2.60
N PRO A 92 16.94 -10.60 3.05
CA PRO A 92 17.86 -10.83 4.16
C PRO A 92 19.27 -10.27 3.93
N GLU A 93 19.75 -10.35 2.69
CA GLU A 93 21.08 -9.88 2.28
C GLU A 93 21.10 -8.40 1.87
N ASN A 94 20.05 -7.62 2.19
CA ASN A 94 19.98 -6.23 1.79
C ASN A 94 20.96 -5.38 2.60
N THR A 95 21.65 -4.46 1.92
CA THR A 95 22.54 -3.52 2.62
C THR A 95 21.72 -2.56 3.49
N TYR A 96 22.33 -2.05 4.57
CA TYR A 96 21.73 -1.00 5.39
C TYR A 96 21.33 0.22 4.56
N GLN A 97 22.20 0.67 3.66
CA GLN A 97 21.94 1.85 2.84
C GLN A 97 20.74 1.66 1.89
N GLN A 98 20.62 0.48 1.27
CA GLN A 98 19.49 0.19 0.42
C GLN A 98 18.19 0.02 1.21
N THR A 99 18.28 -0.55 2.42
CA THR A 99 17.15 -0.63 3.37
C THR A 99 16.65 0.75 3.75
N GLN A 100 17.53 1.68 4.13
CA GLN A 100 17.16 3.06 4.43
C GLN A 100 16.44 3.73 3.25
N ARG A 101 16.92 3.53 2.01
CA ARG A 101 16.29 4.10 0.82
C ARG A 101 14.89 3.54 0.55
N LEU A 102 14.68 2.24 0.81
CA LEU A 102 13.36 1.62 0.72
C LEU A 102 12.42 2.16 1.82
N LEU A 103 12.93 2.37 3.03
CA LEU A 103 12.15 2.96 4.13
C LEU A 103 11.80 4.43 3.87
N GLU A 104 12.72 5.22 3.30
CA GLU A 104 12.43 6.58 2.85
C GLU A 104 11.30 6.60 1.81
N ALA A 105 11.33 5.68 0.83
CA ALA A 105 10.28 5.55 -0.17
C ALA A 105 8.94 5.13 0.46
N ALA A 106 8.96 4.16 1.38
CA ALA A 106 7.77 3.72 2.13
C ALA A 106 7.15 4.84 2.96
N LEU A 107 7.97 5.59 3.71
CA LEU A 107 7.49 6.72 4.49
C LEU A 107 6.94 7.84 3.61
N SER A 108 7.62 8.15 2.50
CA SER A 108 7.13 9.13 1.54
C SER A 108 5.80 8.70 0.92
N ALA A 109 5.66 7.42 0.57
CA ALA A 109 4.41 6.88 0.02
C ALA A 109 3.28 6.94 1.05
N TRP A 110 3.55 6.62 2.32
CA TRP A 110 2.55 6.67 3.38
C TRP A 110 2.05 8.09 3.63
N ASN A 111 2.97 9.05 3.74
CA ASN A 111 2.61 10.45 3.96
C ASN A 111 1.78 11.02 2.80
N GLU A 112 2.14 10.71 1.55
CA GLU A 112 1.35 11.11 0.39
C GLU A 112 -0.02 10.43 0.35
N HIS A 113 -0.07 9.13 0.63
CA HIS A 113 -1.32 8.38 0.65
C HIS A 113 -2.29 8.93 1.72
N VAL A 114 -1.81 9.20 2.94
CA VAL A 114 -2.65 9.75 4.03
C VAL A 114 -3.17 11.15 3.69
N LEU A 115 -2.37 11.99 3.02
CA LEU A 115 -2.83 13.30 2.55
C LEU A 115 -3.96 13.20 1.53
N ILE A 116 -3.95 12.18 0.68
CA ILE A 116 -5.05 11.91 -0.26
C ILE A 116 -6.27 11.37 0.52
N CYS A 117 -6.05 10.47 1.48
CA CYS A 117 -7.11 9.87 2.28
C CYS A 117 -7.87 10.88 3.16
N SER A 118 -7.24 11.97 3.62
CA SER A 118 -7.90 12.92 4.52
C SER A 118 -9.12 13.62 3.92
N ASN A 119 -9.20 13.69 2.59
CA ASN A 119 -10.34 14.24 1.85
C ASN A 119 -11.09 13.17 1.04
N CYS A 120 -10.74 11.90 1.21
CA CYS A 120 -11.33 10.80 0.45
C CYS A 120 -12.68 10.40 1.06
N PRO A 121 -13.77 10.37 0.27
CA PRO A 121 -15.08 10.03 0.80
C PRO A 121 -15.15 8.56 1.22
N ASN A 122 -14.33 7.67 0.64
CA ASN A 122 -14.31 6.25 0.99
C ASN A 122 -13.91 6.00 2.45
N GLN A 123 -13.24 6.93 3.15
CA GLN A 123 -12.91 6.83 4.58
C GLN A 123 -12.36 5.45 5.02
N CYS A 124 -11.52 4.84 4.18
CA CYS A 124 -11.02 3.47 4.39
C CYS A 124 -10.26 3.30 5.71
N LEU A 125 -9.62 4.38 6.17
CA LEU A 125 -8.90 4.40 7.44
C LEU A 125 -9.81 4.52 8.68
N ILE A 126 -11.10 4.81 8.52
CA ILE A 126 -12.06 4.87 9.64
C ILE A 126 -12.84 3.56 9.69
N HIS A 127 -13.29 3.10 8.53
CA HIS A 127 -14.20 1.97 8.37
C HIS A 127 -13.48 0.66 7.98
N GLY A 128 -12.22 0.50 8.37
CA GLY A 128 -11.29 -0.50 7.79
C GLY A 128 -11.79 -1.96 7.74
N TYR A 129 -12.72 -2.35 8.60
CA TYR A 129 -13.28 -3.71 8.66
C TYR A 129 -14.55 -3.92 7.83
N GLU A 130 -15.16 -2.88 7.28
CA GLU A 130 -16.34 -3.07 6.42
C GLU A 130 -15.93 -3.67 5.07
N ILE A 131 -16.77 -4.55 4.55
CA ILE A 131 -16.64 -5.12 3.22
C ILE A 131 -16.92 -4.03 2.17
N THR A 132 -16.19 -4.10 1.06
CA THR A 132 -16.29 -3.16 -0.05
C THR A 132 -16.35 -3.86 -1.40
N ASP A 133 -17.15 -3.28 -2.29
CA ASP A 133 -17.29 -3.62 -3.70
C ASP A 133 -16.22 -3.00 -4.61
N MET A 134 -15.33 -2.15 -4.07
CA MET A 134 -14.32 -1.44 -4.87
C MET A 134 -13.37 -2.38 -5.61
N PHE A 135 -13.04 -3.54 -5.03
CA PHE A 135 -12.23 -4.55 -5.70
C PHE A 135 -12.88 -5.09 -6.97
N ASP A 136 -14.19 -5.32 -6.95
CA ASP A 136 -14.94 -5.83 -8.10
C ASP A 136 -15.22 -4.73 -9.12
N ASN A 137 -15.45 -3.50 -8.63
CA ASN A 137 -15.67 -2.32 -9.47
C ASN A 137 -14.39 -1.82 -10.15
N LEU A 138 -13.21 -2.25 -9.70
CA LEU A 138 -11.94 -1.76 -10.26
C LEU A 138 -11.81 -2.07 -11.76
N GLU A 139 -12.20 -3.27 -12.19
CA GLU A 139 -12.10 -3.67 -13.60
C GLU A 139 -13.10 -2.93 -14.49
N THR A 140 -14.22 -2.46 -13.93
CA THR A 140 -15.32 -1.85 -14.68
C THR A 140 -15.28 -0.32 -14.67
N VAL A 141 -14.95 0.28 -13.51
CA VAL A 141 -14.97 1.73 -13.28
C VAL A 141 -13.57 2.33 -13.34
N GLY A 142 -12.53 1.53 -13.10
CA GLY A 142 -11.14 1.99 -13.05
C GLY A 142 -10.86 2.93 -11.87
N TRP A 143 -9.77 3.68 -11.98
CA TRP A 143 -9.33 4.65 -10.97
C TRP A 143 -9.82 6.07 -11.28
N PRO A 144 -10.30 6.85 -10.28
CA PRO A 144 -10.49 6.48 -8.87
C PRO A 144 -11.77 5.65 -8.63
N THR A 145 -11.66 4.56 -7.87
CA THR A 145 -12.82 3.73 -7.51
C THR A 145 -13.49 4.26 -6.23
N ARG A 146 -14.81 4.46 -6.28
CA ARG A 146 -15.63 4.87 -5.13
C ARG A 146 -16.57 3.74 -4.74
N ARG A 147 -16.96 3.69 -3.47
CA ARG A 147 -18.04 2.80 -3.00
C ARG A 147 -19.37 3.17 -3.70
N HIS A 148 -20.22 2.19 -4.01
CA HIS A 148 -21.54 2.49 -4.59
C HIS A 148 -22.41 3.41 -3.73
N ASN A 149 -22.32 3.32 -2.40
CA ASN A 149 -23.15 4.10 -1.48
C ASN A 149 -22.75 5.58 -1.36
N GLN A 150 -21.86 6.08 -2.22
CA GLN A 150 -21.39 7.48 -2.25
C GLN A 150 -21.49 8.11 -3.65
N GLN A 151 -22.40 7.60 -4.49
CA GLN A 151 -22.71 8.20 -5.80
C GLN A 151 -23.76 9.33 -5.73
N GLU A 152 -24.07 9.85 -4.54
CA GLU A 152 -24.91 11.05 -4.36
C GLU A 152 -24.12 12.36 -4.50
#